data_AF-A0A958RJH0-F1
#
_entry.id   AF-A0A958RJH0-F1
#
_cell.length_a   1.000
_cell.length_b   1.000
_cell.length_c   1.000
_cell.angle_alpha   90.00
_cell.angle_beta   90.00
_cell.angle_gamma   90.00
#
_symmetry.space_group_name_H-M   'P 1'
#
loop_
_entity.id
_entity.type
_entity.pdbx_description
1 polymer ?
#
loop_
_entity_poly.entity_id
_entity_poly.type
_entity_poly.pdbx_seq_one_letter_code
_entity_poly.pdbx_strand_id
1 'polypeptide(L)'
;ETGVIDSISIVGTQEFEGETYFKFRRFTTGNETGITLCNPNGEHFEYLRESEGNLIWETGQIKFTNNDYTERILDDNPSISYREILIEGETELTVEAGTFDCINSERYVIVNGEIAPARDKFYYADGFGLIYDTSSFASQETPSVIRRLEAFDVQ
;
A
#
# COMPACT_ATOMS: atom_id res chain seq x y z
N GLU A 1 -14.74 8.43 7.91
CA GLU A 1 -13.33 8.66 8.30
C GLU A 1 -13.12 8.05 9.68
N THR A 2 -12.07 7.24 9.84
CA THR A 2 -11.88 6.41 11.04
C THR A 2 -11.02 7.08 12.12
N GLY A 3 -10.41 8.23 11.83
CA GLY A 3 -9.56 8.97 12.76
C GLY A 3 -8.24 8.27 13.13
N VAL A 4 -7.90 7.17 12.43
CA VAL A 4 -6.63 6.46 12.63
C VAL A 4 -5.52 7.20 11.89
N ILE A 5 -4.42 7.46 12.59
CA ILE A 5 -3.28 8.21 12.06
C ILE A 5 -2.05 7.31 12.09
N ASP A 6 -1.39 7.17 10.93
CA ASP A 6 -0.08 6.55 10.78
C ASP A 6 0.98 7.64 10.55
N SER A 7 2.00 7.72 11.42
CA SER A 7 3.20 8.53 11.18
C SER A 7 4.34 7.65 10.69
N ILE A 8 4.83 7.89 9.48
CA ILE A 8 5.88 7.07 8.83
C ILE A 8 7.20 7.83 8.80
N SER A 9 8.30 7.16 9.12
CA SER A 9 9.66 7.71 9.07
C SER A 9 10.66 6.62 8.70
N ILE A 10 11.69 6.97 7.94
CA ILE A 10 12.85 6.10 7.72
C ILE A 10 13.80 6.32 8.91
N VAL A 11 14.06 5.27 9.68
CA VAL A 11 14.84 5.35 10.93
C VAL A 11 16.22 4.71 10.82
N GLY A 12 16.57 4.18 9.66
CA GLY A 12 17.88 3.61 9.39
C GLY A 12 17.84 2.59 8.25
N THR A 13 18.89 1.79 8.17
CA THR A 13 19.01 0.65 7.25
C THR A 13 19.34 -0.63 8.01
N GLN A 14 19.05 -1.77 7.40
CA GLN A 14 19.39 -3.09 7.91
C GLN A 14 19.72 -4.04 6.75
N GLU A 15 20.73 -4.88 6.94
CA GLU A 15 21.12 -5.90 5.96
C GLU A 15 20.37 -7.22 6.19
N PHE A 16 19.83 -7.79 5.11
CA PHE A 16 19.26 -9.13 5.08
C PHE A 16 19.82 -9.86 3.84
N GLU A 17 20.41 -11.02 4.04
CA GLU A 17 20.96 -11.87 2.95
C GLU A 17 21.93 -11.15 1.97
N GLY A 18 22.63 -10.12 2.45
CA GLY A 18 23.58 -9.33 1.64
C GLY A 18 22.97 -8.11 0.94
N GLU A 19 21.67 -7.90 1.07
CA GLU A 19 20.96 -6.75 0.52
C GLU A 19 20.63 -5.73 1.63
N THR A 20 20.73 -4.44 1.31
CA THR A 20 20.41 -3.35 2.23
C THR A 20 18.96 -2.92 2.10
N TYR A 21 18.23 -2.91 3.21
CA TYR A 21 16.84 -2.46 3.29
C TYR A 21 16.73 -1.20 4.14
N PHE A 22 15.86 -0.27 3.76
CA PHE A 22 15.47 0.84 4.61
C PHE A 22 14.48 0.37 5.67
N LYS A 23 14.72 0.77 6.91
CA LYS A 23 13.83 0.50 8.05
C LYS A 23 12.84 1.64 8.19
N PHE A 24 11.59 1.38 7.82
CA PHE A 24 10.48 2.29 8.02
C PHE A 24 9.87 2.03 9.40
N ARG A 25 9.79 3.05 10.23
CA ARG A 25 8.98 3.07 11.45
C ARG A 25 7.64 3.71 11.14
N ARG A 26 6.57 2.96 11.39
CA ARG A 26 5.20 3.45 11.39
C ARG A 26 4.70 3.51 12.83
N PHE A 27 4.19 4.66 13.25
CA PHE A 27 3.55 4.81 14.55
C PHE A 27 2.06 5.08 14.35
N THR A 28 1.23 4.14 14.80
CA THR A 28 -0.22 4.18 14.63
C THR A 28 -0.90 4.67 15.91
N THR A 29 -1.87 5.57 15.76
CA THR A 29 -2.74 6.06 16.85
C THR A 29 -4.20 6.12 16.40
N GLY A 30 -5.13 6.10 17.35
CA GLY A 30 -6.56 6.29 17.08
C GLY A 30 -7.35 5.03 16.72
N ASN A 31 -6.71 3.86 16.64
CA ASN A 31 -7.41 2.60 16.37
C ASN A 31 -7.96 1.91 17.64
N GLU A 32 -8.69 2.67 18.48
CA GLU A 32 -9.18 2.18 19.79
C GLU A 32 -10.19 1.03 19.67
N THR A 33 -10.93 0.97 18.56
CA THR A 33 -11.93 -0.06 18.31
C THR A 33 -11.36 -1.31 17.64
N GLY A 34 -10.06 -1.34 17.34
CA GLY A 34 -9.40 -2.50 16.72
C GLY A 34 -9.89 -2.82 15.31
N ILE A 35 -10.04 -1.81 14.46
CA ILE A 35 -10.38 -1.98 13.04
C ILE A 35 -9.32 -2.87 12.39
N THR A 36 -9.73 -4.05 11.91
CA THR A 36 -8.82 -5.07 11.37
C THR A 36 -8.05 -4.63 10.13
N LEU A 37 -8.59 -3.68 9.37
CA LEU A 37 -7.95 -3.11 8.18
C LEU A 37 -6.91 -2.02 8.49
N CYS A 38 -6.76 -1.64 9.76
CA CYS A 38 -5.77 -0.68 10.23
C CYS A 38 -4.78 -1.39 11.15
N ASN A 39 -3.56 -0.87 11.24
CA ASN A 39 -2.60 -1.36 12.23
C ASN A 39 -3.13 -1.11 13.66
N PRO A 40 -2.78 -1.96 14.63
CA PRO A 40 -3.05 -1.66 16.02
C PRO A 40 -2.21 -0.46 16.48
N ASN A 41 -2.64 0.22 17.54
CA ASN A 41 -1.89 1.35 18.09
C ASN A 41 -0.47 0.92 18.51
N GLY A 42 0.53 1.78 18.25
CA GLY A 42 1.94 1.54 18.60
C GLY A 42 2.91 1.59 17.42
N GLU A 43 4.11 1.07 17.63
CA GLU A 43 5.18 1.03 16.63
C GLU A 43 5.15 -0.25 15.79
N HIS A 44 5.27 -0.07 14.48
CA HIS A 44 5.40 -1.11 13.47
C HIS A 44 6.62 -0.83 12.62
N PHE A 45 7.33 -1.87 12.20
CA PHE A 45 8.51 -1.73 11.37
C PHE A 45 8.35 -2.50 10.07
N GLU A 46 8.71 -1.84 8.97
CA GLU A 46 8.76 -2.42 7.64
C GLU A 46 10.19 -2.29 7.11
N TYR A 47 10.67 -3.31 6.40
CA TYR A 47 12.00 -3.30 5.79
C TYR A 47 11.83 -3.41 4.29
N LEU A 48 12.16 -2.34 3.58
CA LEU A 48 11.89 -2.23 2.15
C LEU A 48 13.14 -1.82 1.39
N ARG A 49 13.33 -2.39 0.22
CA ARG A 49 14.33 -1.94 -0.75
C ARG A 49 13.69 -1.71 -2.10
N GLU A 50 14.29 -0.81 -2.87
CA GLU A 50 13.99 -0.67 -4.29
C GLU A 50 14.91 -1.62 -5.08
N SER A 51 14.37 -2.26 -6.11
CA SER A 51 15.13 -3.08 -7.04
C SER A 51 14.38 -3.19 -8.37
N GLU A 52 15.00 -2.72 -9.45
CA GLU A 52 14.47 -2.84 -10.82
C GLU A 52 13.03 -2.33 -10.97
N GLY A 53 12.68 -1.21 -10.33
CA GLY A 53 11.33 -0.61 -10.37
C GLY A 53 10.33 -1.25 -9.41
N ASN A 54 10.78 -2.17 -8.55
CA ASN A 54 9.97 -2.82 -7.54
C ASN A 54 10.33 -2.34 -6.14
N LEU A 55 9.30 -2.12 -5.32
CA LEU A 55 9.45 -1.97 -3.88
C LEU A 55 9.26 -3.35 -3.24
N ILE A 56 10.29 -3.87 -2.59
CA ILE A 56 10.38 -5.27 -2.17
C ILE A 56 10.53 -5.36 -0.65
N TRP A 57 9.74 -6.24 -0.03
CA TRP A 57 9.85 -6.63 1.37
C TRP A 57 11.13 -7.44 1.64
N GLU A 58 11.60 -7.46 2.87
CA GLU A 58 12.69 -8.32 3.35
C GLU A 58 12.41 -9.82 3.14
N THR A 59 11.14 -10.20 2.98
CA THR A 59 10.73 -11.57 2.62
C THR A 59 10.94 -11.90 1.14
N GLY A 60 11.34 -10.92 0.31
CA GLY A 60 11.46 -11.03 -1.14
C GLY A 60 10.13 -10.80 -1.89
N GLN A 61 9.01 -10.61 -1.18
CA GLN A 61 7.72 -10.32 -1.81
C GLN A 61 7.71 -8.89 -2.37
N ILE A 62 7.10 -8.69 -3.55
CA ILE A 62 6.96 -7.36 -4.13
C ILE A 62 5.75 -6.65 -3.49
N LYS A 63 6.00 -5.52 -2.83
CA LYS A 63 4.98 -4.62 -2.29
C LYS A 63 4.30 -3.84 -3.39
N PHE A 64 5.07 -3.29 -4.32
CA PHE A 64 4.60 -2.41 -5.39
C PHE A 64 5.56 -2.51 -6.60
N THR A 65 5.03 -2.32 -7.81
CA THR A 65 5.79 -2.26 -9.07
C THR A 65 5.38 -1.01 -9.85
N ASN A 66 6.34 -0.34 -10.49
CA ASN A 66 6.08 0.84 -11.32
C ASN A 66 6.29 0.60 -12.83
N ASN A 67 6.65 -0.62 -13.23
CA ASN A 67 7.10 -0.91 -14.59
C ASN A 67 6.50 -2.18 -15.21
N ASP A 68 5.69 -2.94 -14.46
CA ASP A 68 5.01 -4.12 -14.96
C ASP A 68 3.48 -3.92 -14.94
N TYR A 69 2.89 -3.85 -16.13
CA TYR A 69 1.45 -3.67 -16.35
C TYR A 69 0.69 -4.99 -16.48
N THR A 70 1.37 -6.13 -16.28
CA THR A 70 0.70 -7.43 -16.27
C THR A 70 -0.01 -7.68 -14.93
N GLU A 71 -1.03 -8.54 -14.95
CA GLU A 71 -1.71 -8.94 -13.72
C GLU A 71 -0.77 -9.75 -12.83
N ARG A 72 -0.57 -9.28 -11.60
CA ARG A 72 0.23 -9.94 -10.58
C ARG A 72 -0.63 -10.75 -9.63
N ILE A 73 -0.20 -11.98 -9.38
CA ILE A 73 -0.75 -12.85 -8.34
C ILE A 73 -0.09 -12.48 -7.01
N LEU A 74 -0.88 -11.99 -6.06
CA LEU A 74 -0.39 -11.68 -4.70
C LEU A 74 -0.53 -12.88 -3.77
N ASP A 75 -1.64 -13.61 -3.91
CA ASP A 75 -1.94 -14.86 -3.21
C ASP A 75 -2.92 -15.66 -4.08
N ASP A 76 -2.78 -16.98 -4.09
CA ASP A 76 -3.53 -17.87 -4.95
C ASP A 76 -3.97 -19.10 -4.19
N ASN A 77 -5.22 -19.07 -3.71
CA ASN A 77 -5.87 -20.21 -3.10
C ASN A 77 -7.09 -20.63 -3.94
N PRO A 78 -7.47 -21.92 -3.95
CA PRO A 78 -8.56 -22.42 -4.79
C PRO A 78 -9.91 -21.71 -4.62
N SER A 79 -10.18 -21.17 -3.42
CA SER A 79 -11.43 -20.45 -3.13
C SER A 79 -11.31 -18.94 -3.24
N ILE A 80 -10.12 -18.38 -2.99
CA ILE A 80 -9.89 -16.94 -2.90
C ILE A 80 -8.50 -16.64 -3.44
N SER A 81 -8.41 -15.74 -4.42
CA SER A 81 -7.14 -15.34 -5.00
C SER A 81 -7.05 -13.83 -5.10
N TYR A 82 -5.92 -13.24 -4.71
CA TYR A 82 -5.68 -11.81 -4.74
C TYR A 82 -4.87 -11.45 -5.98
N ARG A 83 -5.32 -10.44 -6.70
CA ARG A 83 -4.71 -9.93 -7.93
C ARG A 83 -4.45 -8.45 -7.81
N GLU A 84 -3.39 -7.99 -8.45
CA GLU A 84 -3.08 -6.57 -8.56
C GLU A 84 -2.60 -6.26 -9.97
N ILE A 85 -2.99 -5.10 -10.50
CA ILE A 85 -2.57 -4.63 -11.81
C ILE A 85 -2.17 -3.16 -11.72
N LEU A 86 -1.02 -2.81 -12.29
CA LEU A 86 -0.62 -1.43 -12.48
C LEU A 86 -1.42 -0.83 -13.63
N ILE A 87 -1.99 0.35 -13.42
CA ILE A 87 -2.77 1.05 -14.43
C ILE A 87 -1.82 1.91 -15.26
N GLU A 88 -2.01 1.88 -16.59
CA GLU A 88 -1.20 2.68 -17.51
C GLU A 88 -1.50 4.17 -17.38
N GLY A 89 -0.44 4.98 -17.35
CA GLY A 89 -0.51 6.43 -17.23
C GLY A 89 -0.39 6.95 -15.79
N GLU A 90 -0.51 8.27 -15.67
CA GLU A 90 -0.48 8.98 -14.40
C GLU A 90 -1.87 9.57 -14.11
N THR A 91 -2.20 9.62 -12.82
CA THR A 91 -3.41 10.24 -12.28
C THR A 91 -3.01 11.39 -11.37
N GLU A 92 -3.41 12.61 -11.72
CA GLU A 92 -3.30 13.75 -10.81
C GLU A 92 -4.27 13.55 -9.64
N LEU A 93 -3.74 13.54 -8.42
CA LEU A 93 -4.50 13.33 -7.20
C LEU A 93 -4.25 14.46 -6.21
N THR A 94 -5.32 15.07 -5.71
CA THR A 94 -5.25 16.10 -4.67
C THR A 94 -5.69 15.54 -3.32
N VAL A 95 -4.82 15.69 -2.32
CA VAL A 95 -5.05 15.38 -0.90
C VAL A 95 -4.68 16.60 -0.05
N GLU A 96 -4.85 16.53 1.27
CA GLU A 96 -4.54 17.66 2.17
C GLU A 96 -3.07 18.11 2.07
N ALA A 97 -2.15 17.17 1.84
CA ALA A 97 -0.72 17.47 1.66
C ALA A 97 -0.38 18.19 0.34
N GLY A 98 -1.31 18.27 -0.62
CA GLY A 98 -1.11 18.89 -1.92
C GLY A 98 -1.62 18.06 -3.10
N THR A 99 -1.20 18.44 -4.31
CA THR A 99 -1.52 17.76 -5.56
C THR A 99 -0.30 17.02 -6.08
N PHE A 100 -0.49 15.76 -6.48
CA PHE A 100 0.58 14.85 -6.88
C PHE A 100 0.22 14.12 -8.18
N ASP A 101 1.17 14.01 -9.09
CA ASP A 101 1.09 13.10 -10.22
C ASP A 101 1.43 11.68 -9.73
N CYS A 102 0.43 10.81 -9.74
CA CYS A 102 0.53 9.48 -9.18
C CYS A 102 0.48 8.41 -10.27
N ILE A 103 1.32 7.39 -10.14
CA ILE A 103 1.02 6.09 -10.74
C ILE A 103 0.13 5.30 -9.80
N ASN A 104 -0.73 4.44 -10.33
CA ASN A 104 -1.67 3.70 -9.49
C ASN A 104 -1.84 2.25 -9.88
N SER A 105 -2.03 1.40 -8.88
CA SER A 105 -2.45 0.02 -9.07
C SER A 105 -3.86 -0.21 -8.51
N GLU A 106 -4.54 -1.19 -9.07
CA GLU A 106 -5.81 -1.70 -8.55
C GLU A 106 -5.64 -3.13 -8.07
N ARG A 107 -6.16 -3.40 -6.86
CA ARG A 107 -6.20 -4.73 -6.26
C ARG A 107 -7.63 -5.22 -6.17
N TYR A 108 -7.80 -6.50 -6.47
CA TYR A 108 -9.08 -7.16 -6.42
C TYR A 108 -8.93 -8.62 -6.02
N VAL A 109 -10.07 -9.21 -5.68
CA VAL A 109 -10.14 -10.60 -5.23
C VAL A 109 -11.00 -11.37 -6.21
N ILE A 110 -10.59 -12.59 -6.52
CA ILE A 110 -11.43 -13.58 -7.22
C ILE A 110 -11.90 -14.57 -6.16
N VAL A 111 -13.20 -14.74 -6.01
CA VAL A 111 -13.84 -15.67 -5.07
C VAL A 111 -14.59 -16.72 -5.87
N ASN A 112 -14.19 -17.98 -5.73
CA ASN A 112 -14.76 -19.12 -6.48
C ASN A 112 -14.79 -18.92 -8.01
N GLY A 113 -13.76 -18.27 -8.55
CA GLY A 113 -13.64 -18.00 -10.00
C GLY A 113 -14.33 -16.72 -10.48
N GLU A 114 -15.05 -15.99 -9.62
CA GLU A 114 -15.68 -14.72 -9.96
C GLU A 114 -14.96 -13.55 -9.30
N ILE A 115 -14.80 -12.46 -10.05
CA ILE A 115 -14.24 -11.21 -9.52
C ILE A 115 -15.22 -10.63 -8.50
N ALA A 116 -14.73 -10.39 -7.28
CA ALA A 116 -15.50 -9.78 -6.22
C ALA A 116 -15.77 -8.29 -6.52
N PRO A 117 -16.86 -7.71 -5.98
CA PRO A 117 -17.21 -6.31 -6.22
C PRO A 117 -16.15 -5.28 -5.81
N ALA A 118 -15.36 -5.57 -4.77
CA ALA A 118 -14.36 -4.66 -4.25
C ALA A 118 -13.20 -4.39 -5.22
N ARG A 119 -12.83 -3.10 -5.35
CA ARG A 119 -11.66 -2.63 -6.09
C ARG A 119 -10.88 -1.65 -5.24
N ASP A 120 -9.80 -2.14 -4.64
CA ASP A 120 -8.91 -1.29 -3.85
C ASP A 120 -7.88 -0.61 -4.75
N LYS A 121 -7.57 0.66 -4.45
CA LYS A 121 -6.67 1.47 -5.26
C LYS A 121 -5.48 1.90 -4.43
N PHE A 122 -4.31 1.96 -5.04
CA PHE A 122 -3.07 2.41 -4.41
C PHE A 122 -2.38 3.42 -5.33
N TYR A 123 -2.15 4.63 -4.85
CA TYR A 123 -1.55 5.73 -5.60
C TYR A 123 -0.21 6.08 -4.98
N TYR A 124 0.84 6.02 -5.80
CA TYR A 124 2.21 6.35 -5.42
C TYR A 124 2.71 7.52 -6.27
N ALA A 125 3.39 8.47 -5.63
CA ALA A 125 4.07 9.57 -6.30
C ALA A 125 5.58 9.48 -6.08
N ASP A 126 6.35 9.85 -7.11
CA ASP A 126 7.80 9.85 -7.06
C ASP A 126 8.32 10.81 -5.97
N GLY A 127 9.35 10.39 -5.24
CA GLY A 127 9.90 11.15 -4.11
C GLY A 127 9.03 11.20 -2.84
N PHE A 128 7.75 10.81 -2.88
CA PHE A 128 6.82 10.87 -1.74
C PHE A 128 6.35 9.48 -1.26
N GLY A 129 6.27 8.51 -2.17
CA GLY A 129 5.74 7.19 -1.88
C GLY A 129 4.21 7.16 -1.93
N LEU A 130 3.58 6.45 -0.99
CA LEU A 130 2.13 6.23 -0.99
C LEU A 130 1.37 7.53 -0.66
N ILE A 131 0.58 8.02 -1.60
CA ILE A 131 -0.26 9.23 -1.45
C ILE A 131 -1.66 8.88 -0.98
N TYR A 132 -2.22 7.78 -1.48
CA TYR A 132 -3.60 7.38 -1.19
C TYR A 132 -3.79 5.89 -1.39
N ASP A 133 -4.54 5.24 -0.49
CA ASP A 133 -5.09 3.93 -0.78
C ASP A 133 -6.43 3.65 -0.11
N THR A 134 -7.11 2.62 -0.60
CA THR A 134 -8.35 2.13 -0.04
C THR A 134 -8.20 0.72 0.50
N SER A 135 -9.08 0.35 1.43
CA SER A 135 -9.24 -1.04 1.85
C SER A 135 -10.71 -1.39 2.00
N SER A 136 -11.11 -2.47 1.35
CA SER A 136 -12.50 -2.87 1.19
C SER A 136 -12.71 -4.32 1.62
N PHE A 137 -13.90 -4.64 2.14
CA PHE A 137 -14.32 -6.03 2.22
C PHE A 137 -14.64 -6.51 0.81
N ALA A 138 -14.24 -7.74 0.44
CA ALA A 138 -14.41 -8.27 -0.91
C ALA A 138 -15.85 -8.14 -1.45
N SER A 139 -16.85 -8.27 -0.58
CA SER A 139 -18.27 -8.19 -0.91
C SER A 139 -18.82 -6.76 -1.08
N GLN A 140 -18.01 -5.72 -0.88
CA GLN A 140 -18.45 -4.33 -0.88
C GLN A 140 -17.68 -3.51 -1.93
N GLU A 141 -18.41 -2.83 -2.81
CA GLU A 141 -17.80 -1.91 -3.80
C GLU A 141 -17.26 -0.63 -3.14
N THR A 142 -17.88 -0.20 -2.04
CA THR A 142 -17.46 1.00 -1.31
C THR A 142 -16.37 0.64 -0.30
N PRO A 143 -15.24 1.36 -0.31
CA PRO A 143 -14.17 1.07 0.63
C PRO A 143 -14.56 1.39 2.07
N SER A 144 -14.15 0.50 2.98
CA SER A 144 -14.36 0.66 4.41
C SER A 144 -13.33 1.58 5.04
N VAL A 145 -12.12 1.61 4.47
CA VAL A 145 -11.03 2.48 4.91
C VAL A 145 -10.48 3.24 3.70
N ILE A 146 -10.22 4.52 3.91
CA ILE A 146 -9.49 5.38 2.99
C ILE A 146 -8.32 5.95 3.79
N ARG A 147 -7.11 5.81 3.25
CA ARG A 147 -5.87 6.37 3.77
C ARG A 147 -5.34 7.35 2.74
N ARG A 148 -4.83 8.48 3.21
CA ARG A 148 -4.32 9.55 2.37
C ARG A 148 -3.20 10.30 3.08
N LEU A 149 -2.29 10.88 2.31
CA LEU A 149 -1.21 11.69 2.83
C LEU A 149 -1.76 13.03 3.33
N GLU A 150 -1.62 13.25 4.63
CA GLU A 150 -2.07 14.49 5.30
C GLU A 150 -0.95 15.54 5.36
N ALA A 151 0.30 15.11 5.62
CA ALA A 151 1.48 15.97 5.61
C ALA A 151 2.74 15.13 5.42
N PHE A 152 3.82 15.78 4.97
CA PHE A 152 5.15 15.19 4.87
C PHE A 152 6.21 16.24 5.17
N ASP A 153 7.40 15.78 5.55
CA ASP A 153 8.60 16.60 5.68
C ASP A 153 9.74 15.87 4.95
N VAL A 154 10.35 16.53 3.98
CA VAL A 154 11.50 15.97 3.23
C VAL A 154 12.74 16.68 3.76
N GLN A 155 13.67 15.91 4.34
CA GLN A 155 14.97 16.41 4.80
C GLN A 155 16.01 16.43 3.69
#